data_AF-A0A536NHH2-F1
#
_entry.id   AF-A0A536NHH2-F1
#
_cell.length_a   1.000
_cell.length_b   1.000
_cell.length_c   1.000
_cell.angle_alpha   90.00
_cell.angle_beta   90.00
_cell.angle_gamma   90.00
#
_symmetry.space_group_name_H-M   'P 1'
#
loop_
_entity.id
_entity.type
_entity.pdbx_description
1 polymer ?
#
loop_
_entity_poly.entity_id
_entity_poly.type
_entity_poly.pdbx_seq_one_letter_code
_entity_poly.pdbx_strand_id
1 'polypeptide(L)'
;MRADSIDRYWPRKSWPENGASRLVYPAIHSTFHALTRRLDAIANEGGLSAVESLVLSVAAAHPMEGIFAIRHATGLRPSTLSSILNQLQSRDLLRRAVESPTAGMSRSA
;
A
#
# COMPACT_ATOMS: atom_id res chain seq x y z
N MET A 1 7.19 16.78 -21.64
CA MET A 1 6.38 16.84 -20.40
C MET A 1 7.34 16.83 -19.23
N ARG A 2 7.43 17.93 -18.48
CA ARG A 2 8.43 18.15 -17.41
C ARG A 2 7.97 17.52 -16.09
N ALA A 3 8.84 16.73 -15.49
CA ALA A 3 8.74 16.21 -14.12
C ALA A 3 9.12 17.30 -13.10
N ASP A 4 8.26 18.31 -12.93
CA ASP A 4 8.67 19.58 -12.28
C ASP A 4 7.87 19.98 -11.02
N SER A 5 7.07 19.08 -10.44
CA SER A 5 6.10 19.48 -9.39
C SER A 5 6.25 18.85 -8.01
N ILE A 6 7.08 17.81 -7.83
CA ILE A 6 7.23 17.16 -6.50
C ILE A 6 8.41 17.74 -5.70
N ASP A 7 9.51 18.10 -6.36
CA ASP A 7 10.71 18.61 -5.67
C ASP A 7 10.54 20.01 -5.05
N ARG A 8 9.50 20.75 -5.43
CA ARG A 8 9.30 22.13 -4.96
C ARG A 8 8.79 22.23 -3.52
N TYR A 9 8.26 21.14 -2.98
CA TYR A 9 7.72 21.09 -1.61
C TYR A 9 8.60 20.34 -0.62
N TRP A 10 9.73 19.77 -1.06
CA TRP A 10 10.66 19.12 -0.14
C TRP A 10 11.60 20.17 0.46
N PRO A 11 11.58 20.42 1.77
CA PRO A 11 12.48 21.40 2.36
C PRO A 11 13.92 20.89 2.20
N ARG A 12 14.71 21.57 1.35
CA ARG A 12 16.18 21.49 1.37
C ARG A 12 16.67 22.20 2.64
N LYS A 13 16.40 21.62 3.81
CA LYS A 13 16.99 22.04 5.08
C LYS A 13 18.08 21.05 5.43
N SER A 14 19.30 21.56 5.58
CA SER A 14 20.38 20.89 6.26
C SER A 14 19.85 20.31 7.58
N TRP A 15 19.89 18.98 7.69
CA TRP A 15 19.49 18.30 8.91
C TRP A 15 20.38 18.81 10.04
N PRO A 16 19.83 19.33 11.15
CA PRO A 16 20.64 19.66 12.31
C PRO A 16 21.22 18.33 12.83
N GLU A 17 22.54 18.20 12.76
CA GLU A 17 23.23 16.93 13.04
C GLU A 17 23.03 16.44 14.49
N ASN A 18 22.48 17.25 15.40
CA ASN A 18 22.42 16.89 16.81
C ASN A 18 21.05 17.26 17.44
N GLY A 19 20.32 16.25 17.92
CA GLY A 19 19.18 16.39 18.83
C GLY A 19 17.77 16.25 18.21
N ALA A 20 17.42 17.07 17.22
CA ALA A 20 16.03 17.12 16.71
C ALA A 20 15.60 15.85 15.95
N SER A 21 16.48 15.23 15.16
CA SER A 21 16.18 13.98 14.44
C SER A 21 15.87 12.80 15.37
N ARG A 22 16.39 12.80 16.61
CA ARG A 22 16.09 11.75 17.60
C ARG A 22 14.63 11.74 18.04
N LEU A 23 13.93 12.87 17.97
CA LEU A 23 12.52 12.99 18.37
C LEU A 23 11.55 12.80 17.21
N VAL A 24 12.00 13.01 15.97
CA VAL A 24 11.16 12.86 14.77
C VAL A 24 10.72 11.41 14.58
N TYR A 25 11.64 10.45 14.70
CA TYR A 25 11.29 9.03 14.51
C TYR A 25 10.26 8.54 15.56
N PRO A 26 10.46 8.73 16.89
CA PRO A 26 9.45 8.37 17.88
C PRO A 26 8.11 9.09 17.70
N ALA A 27 8.12 10.37 17.30
CA ALA A 27 6.89 11.12 17.06
C ALA A 27 6.11 10.57 15.85
N ILE A 28 6.78 10.30 14.73
CA ILE A 28 6.17 9.68 13.56
C ILE A 28 5.67 8.27 13.91
N HIS A 29 6.49 7.48 14.61
CA HIS A 29 6.16 6.12 14.98
C HIS A 29 4.95 6.04 15.92
N SER A 30 4.90 6.92 16.94
CA SER A 30 3.76 6.98 17.87
C SER A 30 2.49 7.48 17.20
N THR A 31 2.59 8.49 16.32
CA THR A 31 1.47 8.99 15.51
C THR A 31 0.93 7.91 14.59
N PHE A 32 1.82 7.16 13.92
CA PHE A 32 1.46 6.02 13.09
C PHE A 32 0.68 4.98 13.89
N HIS A 33 1.18 4.56 15.06
CA HIS A 33 0.48 3.59 15.91
C HIS A 33 -0.86 4.09 16.44
N ALA A 34 -0.98 5.38 16.76
CA ALA A 34 -2.25 5.96 17.18
C ALA A 34 -3.27 5.96 16.03
N LEU A 35 -2.82 6.33 14.82
CA LEU A 35 -3.65 6.30 13.63
C LEU A 35 -4.09 4.87 13.28
N THR A 36 -3.16 3.91 13.25
CA THR A 36 -3.46 2.51 12.96
C THR A 36 -4.48 1.95 13.93
N ARG A 37 -4.32 2.17 15.25
CA ARG A 37 -5.31 1.73 16.26
C ARG A 37 -6.69 2.33 16.03
N ARG A 38 -6.77 3.60 15.64
CA ARG A 38 -8.05 4.26 15.34
C ARG A 38 -8.68 3.71 14.07
N LEU A 39 -7.89 3.45 13.04
CA LEU A 39 -8.34 2.81 11.81
C LEU A 39 -8.79 1.37 12.06
N ASP A 40 -8.08 0.62 12.90
CA ASP A 40 -8.47 -0.75 13.29
C ASP A 40 -9.80 -0.75 14.02
N ALA A 41 -10.05 0.23 14.91
CA ALA A 41 -11.34 0.35 15.58
C ALA A 41 -12.49 0.57 14.60
N ILE A 42 -12.29 1.41 13.57
CA ILE A 42 -13.29 1.69 12.54
C ILE A 42 -13.45 0.50 11.58
N ALA A 43 -12.35 -0.09 11.14
CA ALA A 43 -12.34 -1.20 10.19
C ALA A 43 -12.92 -2.50 10.81
N ASN A 44 -12.76 -2.69 12.12
CA ASN A 44 -13.31 -3.85 12.83
C ASN A 44 -14.84 -3.88 12.84
N GLU A 45 -15.53 -2.77 12.63
CA GLU A 45 -16.99 -2.78 12.41
C GLU A 45 -17.36 -3.60 11.17
N GLY A 46 -16.47 -3.65 10.18
CA GLY A 46 -16.56 -4.51 8.99
C GLY A 46 -15.79 -5.84 9.11
N GLY A 47 -15.26 -6.17 10.28
CA GLY A 47 -14.43 -7.35 10.52
C GLY A 47 -13.08 -7.33 9.78
N LEU A 48 -12.56 -6.15 9.43
CA LEU A 48 -11.28 -5.99 8.75
C LEU A 48 -10.29 -5.28 9.67
N SER A 49 -9.01 -5.62 9.53
CA SER A 49 -7.93 -4.78 10.04
C SER A 49 -7.77 -3.52 9.20
N ALA A 50 -7.13 -2.50 9.77
CA ALA A 50 -6.75 -1.28 9.08
C ALA A 50 -5.89 -1.57 7.84
N VAL A 51 -4.99 -2.56 7.94
CA VAL A 51 -4.08 -2.93 6.86
C VAL A 51 -4.83 -3.65 5.74
N GLU A 52 -5.74 -4.58 6.06
CA GLU A 52 -6.63 -5.21 5.09
C GLU A 52 -7.48 -4.16 4.37
N SER A 53 -8.04 -3.20 5.10
CA SER A 53 -8.85 -2.11 4.57
C SER A 53 -8.05 -1.20 3.64
N LEU A 54 -6.80 -0.90 3.98
CA LEU A 54 -5.89 -0.14 3.13
C LEU A 54 -5.59 -0.89 1.82
N VAL A 55 -5.27 -2.19 1.91
CA VAL A 55 -5.00 -3.02 0.73
C VAL A 55 -6.21 -3.08 -0.19
N LEU A 56 -7.42 -3.27 0.36
CA LEU A 56 -8.67 -3.24 -0.40
C LEU A 56 -8.92 -1.88 -1.05
N SER A 57 -8.69 -0.78 -0.34
CA SER A 57 -8.89 0.57 -0.86
C SER A 57 -7.96 0.86 -2.06
N VAL A 58 -6.70 0.46 -1.96
CA VAL A 58 -5.73 0.59 -3.04
C VAL A 58 -6.11 -0.30 -4.24
N ALA A 59 -6.47 -1.56 -3.98
CA ALA A 59 -6.90 -2.48 -5.04
C ALA A 59 -8.16 -1.99 -5.76
N ALA A 60 -9.12 -1.41 -5.03
CA ALA A 60 -10.34 -0.84 -5.61
C ALA A 60 -10.07 0.43 -6.43
N ALA A 61 -9.11 1.26 -6.02
CA ALA A 61 -8.70 2.45 -6.78
C ALA A 61 -7.91 2.09 -8.06
N HIS A 62 -7.23 0.95 -8.06
CA HIS A 62 -6.38 0.49 -9.16
C HIS A 62 -6.70 -0.96 -9.58
N PRO A 63 -7.94 -1.27 -10.04
CA PRO A 63 -8.43 -2.65 -10.20
C PRO A 63 -7.72 -3.44 -11.30
N MET A 64 -7.06 -2.75 -12.23
CA MET A 64 -6.31 -3.35 -13.34
C MET A 64 -4.81 -3.41 -13.06
N GLU A 65 -4.35 -2.86 -11.95
CA GLU A 65 -2.92 -2.85 -11.63
C GLU A 65 -2.53 -4.11 -10.86
N GLY A 66 -1.35 -4.66 -11.21
CA GLY A 66 -0.83 -5.86 -10.59
C GLY A 66 -0.37 -5.63 -9.14
N ILE A 67 -0.01 -6.72 -8.48
CA ILE A 67 0.46 -6.76 -7.08
C ILE A 67 1.60 -5.77 -6.81
N PHE A 68 2.43 -5.46 -7.80
CA PHE A 68 3.52 -4.49 -7.68
C PHE A 68 3.04 -3.06 -7.35
N ALA A 69 1.95 -2.62 -7.96
CA ALA A 69 1.37 -1.31 -7.69
C ALA A 69 0.83 -1.23 -6.25
N ILE A 70 0.10 -2.26 -5.84
CA ILE A 70 -0.41 -2.38 -4.47
C ILE A 70 0.76 -2.36 -3.48
N ARG A 71 1.85 -3.07 -3.77
CA ARG A 71 3.06 -3.07 -2.92
C ARG A 71 3.69 -1.69 -2.83
N HIS A 72 3.81 -0.99 -3.96
CA HIS A 72 4.40 0.35 -3.99
C HIS A 72 3.55 1.36 -3.21
N ALA A 73 2.24 1.33 -3.40
CA ALA A 73 1.31 2.25 -2.73
C ALA A 73 1.19 1.98 -1.22
N THR A 74 1.27 0.72 -0.79
CA THR A 74 1.13 0.35 0.63
C THR A 74 2.45 0.28 1.40
N GLY A 75 3.59 0.19 0.70
CA GLY A 75 4.91 0.03 1.32
C GLY A 75 5.11 -1.32 2.03
N LEU A 76 4.20 -2.27 1.87
CA LEU A 76 4.25 -3.55 2.56
C LEU A 76 5.36 -4.45 2.02
N ARG A 77 5.95 -5.25 2.91
CA ARG A 77 6.88 -6.31 2.50
C ARG A 77 6.14 -7.36 1.64
N PRO A 78 6.81 -8.00 0.66
CA PRO A 78 6.17 -8.98 -0.21
C PRO A 78 5.46 -10.12 0.53
N SER A 79 6.07 -10.64 1.60
CA SER A 79 5.48 -11.72 2.41
C SER A 79 4.21 -11.27 3.15
N THR A 80 4.24 -10.09 3.76
CA THR A 80 3.10 -9.49 4.45
C THR A 80 1.95 -9.23 3.48
N LEU A 81 2.24 -8.63 2.32
CA LEU A 81 1.24 -8.37 1.30
C LEU A 81 0.63 -9.68 0.78
N SER A 82 1.45 -10.70 0.52
CA SER A 82 0.97 -12.01 0.07
C SER A 82 0.02 -12.65 1.09
N SER A 83 0.37 -12.61 2.38
CA SER A 83 -0.48 -13.13 3.46
C SER A 83 -1.83 -12.41 3.51
N ILE A 84 -1.82 -11.07 3.44
CA ILE A 84 -3.05 -10.26 3.49
C ILE A 84 -3.92 -10.54 2.26
N LEU A 85 -3.34 -10.58 1.06
CA LEU A 85 -4.09 -10.90 -0.16
C LEU A 85 -4.70 -12.30 -0.10
N ASN A 86 -4.01 -13.29 0.48
CA ASN A 86 -4.57 -14.62 0.70
C ASN A 86 -5.76 -14.60 1.68
N GLN A 87 -5.65 -13.84 2.79
CA GLN A 87 -6.73 -13.70 3.77
C GLN A 87 -7.95 -12.98 3.17
N LEU A 88 -7.74 -11.92 2.39
CA LEU A 88 -8.82 -11.21 1.72
C LEU A 88 -9.50 -12.09 0.66
N GLN A 89 -8.72 -12.91 -0.06
CA GLN A 89 -9.25 -13.85 -1.03
C GLN A 89 -10.02 -15.00 -0.37
N SER A 90 -9.55 -15.55 0.76
CA SER A 90 -10.27 -16.62 1.47
C SER A 90 -11.61 -16.16 2.04
N ARG A 91 -11.78 -14.85 2.21
CA ARG A 91 -13.02 -14.19 2.63
C ARG A 91 -13.89 -13.71 1.45
N ASP A 92 -13.52 -14.05 0.22
CA ASP A 92 -14.16 -13.63 -1.05
C ASP A 92 -14.28 -12.10 -1.23
N LEU A 93 -13.38 -11.33 -0.61
CA LEU A 93 -13.32 -9.87 -0.74
C LEU A 93 -12.46 -9.42 -1.92
N LEU A 94 -11.59 -10.30 -2.41
CA LEU A 94 -10.76 -10.10 -3.60
C LEU A 94 -10.71 -11.38 -4.42
N ARG A 95 -10.60 -11.22 -5.73
CA ARG A 95 -10.30 -12.32 -6.65
C ARG A 95 -9.11 -11.96 -7.52
N ARG A 96 -8.22 -12.93 -7.71
CA ARG A 96 -7.09 -12.78 -8.63
C ARG A 96 -7.59 -13.01 -10.04
N ALA A 97 -7.37 -12.04 -10.91
CA ALA A 97 -7.50 -12.28 -12.34
C ALA A 97 -6.44 -13.33 -12.75
N VAL A 98 -6.87 -14.37 -13.44
CA VAL A 98 -5.95 -15.28 -14.13
C VAL A 98 -5.62 -14.62 -15.45
N GLU A 99 -4.34 -14.42 -15.75
CA GLU A 99 -3.93 -14.00 -17.09
C GLU A 99 -4.35 -15.09 -18.08
N SER A 100 -5.34 -14.80 -18.94
CA SER A 100 -5.76 -15.73 -19.99
C SER A 100 -4.59 -15.97 -20.94
N PRO A 101 -4.16 -17.24 -21.17
CA PRO A 101 -3.06 -17.56 -22.08
C PRO A 101 -3.31 -17.23 -23.57
N THR A 102 -4.46 -16.67 -23.93
CA THR A 102 -4.95 -16.59 -25.31
C THR A 102 -4.39 -15.44 -26.15
N ALA A 103 -3.41 -14.68 -25.67
CA ALA A 103 -2.76 -13.63 -26.47
C ALA A 103 -1.47 -14.11 -27.19
N GLY A 104 -1.06 -15.37 -27.03
CA GLY A 104 0.23 -15.87 -27.54
C GLY A 104 0.20 -16.79 -28.77
N MET A 105 -0.97 -17.32 -29.17
CA MET A 105 -1.07 -18.32 -30.24
C MET A 105 -2.07 -17.89 -31.33
N SER A 106 -1.77 -16.77 -31.98
CA SER A 106 -2.28 -16.48 -33.33
C SER A 106 -1.11 -16.03 -34.21
N ARG A 107 -0.10 -16.89 -34.36
CA ARG A 107 0.75 -16.87 -35.55
C ARG A 107 0.12 -17.85 -36.53
N SER A 108 -0.78 -17.31 -37.35
CA SER A 108 -1.38 -18.03 -38.47
C SER A 108 -0.33 -18.43 -39.50
N ALA A 109 -0.63 -19.57 -40.11
CA ALA A 109 0.04 -20.24 -41.20
C ALA A 109 0.23 -19.37 -42.46
#